data_AF-A0A259LGI1-F1
#
_entry.id   AF-A0A259LGI1-F1
#
_cell.length_a   1.000
_cell.length_b   1.000
_cell.length_c   1.000
_cell.angle_alpha   90.00
_cell.angle_beta   90.00
_cell.angle_gamma   90.00
#
_symmetry.space_group_name_H-M   'P 1'
#
loop_
_entity.id
_entity.type
_entity.pdbx_description
1 polymer ?
#
loop_
_entity_poly.entity_id
_entity_poly.type
_entity_poly.pdbx_seq_one_letter_code
_entity_poly.pdbx_strand_id
1 'polypeptide(L)'
;VVIAPEDAWLPEDGDLGDVDLNYLEEQGVPVLEIARELHQDLPDQTVYVDGMDPDEILIDLLFTAVDQEAPFELAPITELIAHADAGDLEDRRRQFLFDEGLEPQLPENGVYALLLLAREEGLVEPD
;
A
#
# COMPACT_ATOMS: atom_id res chain seq x y z
N VAL A 1 -5.37 -5.89 -6.14
CA VAL A 1 -6.34 -6.64 -5.30
C VAL A 1 -7.30 -5.62 -4.71
N VAL A 2 -8.60 -5.94 -4.62
CA VAL A 2 -9.57 -5.09 -3.91
C VAL A 2 -10.02 -5.79 -2.63
N ILE A 3 -10.43 -5.02 -1.63
CA ILE A 3 -10.80 -5.53 -0.30
C ILE A 3 -12.32 -5.57 -0.21
N ALA A 4 -12.87 -6.71 0.24
CA ALA A 4 -14.28 -6.78 0.60
C ALA A 4 -14.48 -5.97 1.89
N PRO A 5 -15.36 -4.95 1.89
CA PRO A 5 -15.52 -4.09 3.05
C PRO A 5 -16.19 -4.83 4.21
N GLU A 6 -15.80 -4.49 5.42
CA GLU A 6 -16.48 -4.95 6.63
C GLU A 6 -17.74 -4.12 6.86
N ASP A 7 -18.79 -4.75 7.43
CA ASP A 7 -20.07 -4.09 7.70
C ASP A 7 -19.90 -2.81 8.51
N ALA A 8 -18.94 -2.79 9.44
CA ALA A 8 -18.65 -1.65 10.30
C ALA A 8 -18.03 -0.45 9.55
N TRP A 9 -17.54 -0.64 8.34
CA TRP A 9 -16.98 0.43 7.51
C TRP A 9 -18.05 1.13 6.67
N LEU A 10 -19.23 0.50 6.52
CA LEU A 10 -20.31 1.05 5.70
C LEU A 10 -21.00 2.20 6.43
N PRO A 11 -21.30 3.31 5.73
CA PRO A 11 -21.98 4.45 6.33
C PRO A 11 -23.43 4.08 6.68
N GLU A 12 -23.93 4.62 7.80
CA GLU A 12 -25.28 4.32 8.30
C GLU A 12 -26.39 4.76 7.35
N ASP A 13 -26.15 5.80 6.54
CA ASP A 13 -27.09 6.30 5.54
C ASP A 13 -26.99 5.56 4.19
N GLY A 14 -26.03 4.64 4.05
CA GLY A 14 -25.79 3.85 2.84
C GLY A 14 -25.24 4.66 1.66
N ASP A 15 -24.83 5.92 1.87
CA ASP A 15 -24.26 6.74 0.80
C ASP A 15 -22.77 6.43 0.62
N LEU A 16 -22.48 5.66 -0.41
CA LEU A 16 -21.13 5.24 -0.79
C LEU A 16 -20.51 6.12 -1.88
N GLY A 17 -21.19 7.19 -2.30
CA GLY A 17 -20.76 8.03 -3.41
C GLY A 17 -20.60 7.23 -4.71
N ASP A 18 -19.40 7.28 -5.29
CA ASP A 18 -19.07 6.59 -6.55
C ASP A 18 -18.57 5.14 -6.34
N VAL A 19 -18.53 4.65 -5.10
CA VAL A 19 -18.05 3.30 -4.79
C VAL A 19 -19.08 2.24 -5.19
N ASP A 20 -18.69 1.29 -6.04
CA ASP A 20 -19.50 0.14 -6.41
C ASP A 20 -19.36 -0.97 -5.36
N LEU A 21 -20.27 -0.98 -4.38
CA LEU A 21 -20.27 -1.96 -3.30
C LEU A 21 -20.40 -3.40 -3.82
N ASN A 22 -21.25 -3.64 -4.83
CA ASN A 22 -21.46 -4.99 -5.36
C ASN A 22 -20.17 -5.52 -5.96
N TYR A 23 -19.43 -4.68 -6.68
CA TYR A 23 -18.11 -5.05 -7.20
C TYR A 23 -17.14 -5.44 -6.07
N LEU A 24 -17.08 -4.67 -4.98
CA LEU A 24 -16.21 -4.96 -3.84
C LEU A 24 -16.64 -6.23 -3.10
N GLU A 25 -17.93 -6.51 -2.94
CA GLU A 25 -18.42 -7.73 -2.32
C GLU A 25 -18.17 -8.97 -3.19
N GLU A 26 -18.28 -8.86 -4.52
CA GLU A 26 -18.10 -9.98 -5.45
C GLU A 26 -16.63 -10.28 -5.78
N GLN A 27 -15.78 -9.26 -5.85
CA GLN A 27 -14.38 -9.37 -6.29
C GLN A 27 -13.38 -9.15 -5.16
N GLY A 28 -13.83 -8.65 -4.01
CA GLY A 28 -12.99 -8.32 -2.87
C GLY A 28 -12.48 -9.55 -2.14
N VAL A 29 -11.24 -9.44 -1.67
CA VAL A 29 -10.65 -10.42 -0.77
C VAL A 29 -11.12 -10.10 0.67
N PRO A 30 -11.55 -11.10 1.45
CA PRO A 30 -11.92 -10.90 2.84
C PRO A 30 -10.76 -10.35 3.67
N VAL A 31 -11.05 -9.41 4.58
CA VAL A 31 -10.02 -8.76 5.42
C VAL A 31 -9.20 -9.78 6.22
N LEU A 32 -9.86 -10.81 6.76
CA LEU A 32 -9.20 -11.90 7.47
C LEU A 32 -8.16 -12.65 6.62
N GLU A 33 -8.41 -12.81 5.32
CA GLU A 33 -7.47 -13.47 4.42
C GLU A 33 -6.26 -12.57 4.17
N ILE A 34 -6.49 -11.28 3.92
CA ILE A 34 -5.41 -10.29 3.77
C ILE A 34 -4.53 -10.25 5.03
N ALA A 35 -5.14 -10.12 6.21
CA ALA A 35 -4.42 -10.08 7.48
C ALA A 35 -3.56 -11.35 7.69
N ARG A 36 -4.08 -12.53 7.31
CA ARG A 36 -3.33 -13.79 7.39
C ARG A 36 -2.14 -13.84 6.45
N GLU A 37 -2.26 -13.37 5.22
CA GLU A 37 -1.13 -13.32 4.28
C GLU A 37 -0.07 -12.34 4.77
N LEU A 38 -0.47 -11.15 5.24
CA LEU A 38 0.46 -10.19 5.82
C LEU A 38 1.20 -10.73 7.06
N HIS A 39 0.52 -11.51 7.92
CA HIS A 39 1.15 -12.23 9.05
C HIS A 39 2.12 -13.33 8.64
N GLN A 40 1.89 -13.96 7.50
CA GLN A 40 2.80 -14.98 6.98
C GLN A 40 4.05 -14.36 6.35
N ASP A 41 3.87 -13.27 5.61
CA ASP A 41 4.92 -12.74 4.73
C ASP A 41 5.78 -11.67 5.38
N LEU A 42 5.24 -10.89 6.32
CA LEU A 42 5.87 -9.67 6.84
C LEU A 42 6.24 -9.66 8.34
N PRO A 43 6.31 -10.78 9.09
CA PRO A 43 6.53 -10.70 10.54
C PRO A 43 7.88 -10.06 10.88
N ASP A 44 7.86 -9.11 11.80
CA ASP A 44 9.00 -8.34 12.31
C ASP A 44 9.78 -7.55 11.24
N GLN A 45 9.12 -7.18 10.14
CA GLN A 45 9.72 -6.39 9.06
C GLN A 45 9.29 -4.92 9.09
N THR A 46 10.15 -4.04 8.57
CA THR A 46 9.79 -2.66 8.22
C THR A 46 9.42 -2.61 6.74
N VAL A 47 8.19 -2.25 6.43
CA VAL A 47 7.68 -2.07 5.07
C VAL A 47 7.79 -0.59 4.71
N TYR A 48 8.54 -0.29 3.65
CA TYR A 48 8.73 1.08 3.19
C TYR A 48 7.65 1.49 2.20
N VAL A 49 6.96 2.59 2.49
CA VAL A 49 5.89 3.18 1.65
C VAL A 49 6.34 4.51 1.06
N ASP A 50 5.64 5.02 0.04
CA ASP A 50 5.99 6.33 -0.53
C ASP A 50 5.71 7.50 0.43
N GLY A 51 4.85 7.29 1.44
CA GLY A 51 4.50 8.27 2.46
C GLY A 51 3.53 9.36 1.97
N MET A 52 2.85 9.12 0.85
CA MET A 52 1.88 10.06 0.27
C MET A 52 0.46 9.82 0.78
N ASP A 53 0.15 8.57 1.08
CA ASP A 53 -1.16 8.12 1.54
C ASP A 53 -1.17 7.88 3.06
N PRO A 54 -2.35 7.85 3.72
CA PRO A 54 -2.46 7.59 5.15
C PRO A 54 -2.30 6.09 5.47
N ASP A 55 -1.21 5.46 5.02
CA ASP A 55 -1.01 4.00 5.05
C ASP A 55 -1.13 3.42 6.47
N GLU A 56 -0.57 4.10 7.48
CA GLU A 56 -0.67 3.67 8.89
C GLU A 56 -2.11 3.55 9.37
N ILE A 57 -2.97 4.51 8.98
CA ILE A 57 -4.38 4.50 9.35
C ILE A 57 -5.12 3.37 8.62
N LEU A 58 -4.77 3.10 7.36
CA LEU A 58 -5.39 2.04 6.58
C LEU A 58 -5.01 0.65 7.11
N ILE A 59 -3.75 0.45 7.51
CA ILE A 59 -3.30 -0.78 8.14
C ILE A 59 -3.95 -0.97 9.51
N ASP A 60 -4.04 0.09 10.33
CA ASP A 60 -4.75 0.03 11.61
C ASP A 60 -6.23 -0.34 11.45
N LEU A 61 -6.91 0.25 10.47
CA LEU A 61 -8.30 -0.08 10.13
C LEU A 61 -8.46 -1.55 9.73
N LEU A 62 -7.54 -2.05 8.90
CA LEU A 62 -7.54 -3.43 8.42
C LEU A 62 -7.40 -4.43 9.57
N PHE A 63 -6.44 -4.21 10.46
CA PHE A 63 -6.13 -5.13 11.56
C PHE A 63 -7.12 -5.03 12.72
N THR A 64 -7.62 -3.82 13.01
CA THR A 64 -8.69 -3.61 13.99
C THR A 64 -9.96 -4.37 13.62
N ALA A 65 -10.29 -4.44 12.32
CA ALA A 65 -11.48 -5.16 11.87
C ALA A 65 -11.45 -6.67 12.16
N VAL A 66 -10.27 -7.26 12.33
CA VAL A 66 -10.09 -8.69 12.62
C VAL A 66 -9.52 -8.95 14.03
N ASP A 67 -9.56 -7.94 14.92
CA ASP A 67 -9.10 -7.97 16.31
C ASP A 67 -7.65 -8.51 16.44
N GLN A 68 -6.77 -8.02 15.57
CA GLN A 68 -5.34 -8.38 15.54
C GLN A 68 -4.48 -7.12 15.52
N GLU A 69 -3.19 -7.29 15.82
CA GLU A 69 -2.17 -6.27 15.61
C GLU A 69 -1.43 -6.53 14.29
N ALA A 70 -0.96 -5.46 13.65
CA ALA A 70 -0.10 -5.57 12.49
C ALA A 70 1.23 -6.26 12.88
N PRO A 71 1.72 -7.25 12.11
CA PRO A 71 2.93 -7.98 12.41
C PRO A 71 4.21 -7.29 11.89
N PHE A 72 4.06 -6.10 11.33
CA PHE A 72 5.11 -5.31 10.69
C PHE A 72 4.96 -3.83 11.05
N GLU A 73 6.00 -3.06 10.80
CA GLU A 73 6.01 -1.60 10.94
C GLU A 73 6.01 -0.95 9.55
N LEU A 74 5.37 0.20 9.41
CA LEU A 74 5.51 1.05 8.23
C LEU A 74 6.57 2.12 8.48
N ALA A 75 7.31 2.48 7.44
CA ALA A 75 8.17 3.65 7.42
C ALA A 75 8.11 4.33 6.05
N PRO A 76 8.24 5.67 5.97
CA PRO A 76 8.30 6.34 4.69
C PRO A 76 9.65 6.04 3.99
N ILE A 77 9.65 6.07 2.66
CA ILE A 77 10.83 5.81 1.85
C ILE A 77 11.99 6.80 2.13
N THR A 78 11.67 7.99 2.64
CA THR A 78 12.64 8.98 3.10
C THR A 78 13.49 8.52 4.28
N GLU A 79 13.02 7.56 5.08
CA GLU A 79 13.85 6.93 6.13
C GLU A 79 14.85 5.93 5.54
N LEU A 80 14.49 5.26 4.45
CA LEU A 80 15.38 4.34 3.73
C LEU A 80 16.42 5.10 2.89
N ILE A 81 15.99 6.14 2.18
CA ILE A 81 16.82 6.96 1.29
C ILE A 81 17.00 8.35 1.91
N ALA A 82 17.69 8.37 3.06
CA ALA A 82 17.76 9.54 3.94
C ALA A 82 18.54 10.76 3.40
N HIS A 83 19.14 10.67 2.21
CA HIS A 83 19.91 11.76 1.61
C HIS A 83 19.12 12.57 0.58
N ALA A 84 17.91 12.13 0.22
CA ALA A 84 16.98 12.83 -0.66
C ALA A 84 15.72 13.21 0.14
N ASP A 85 15.07 14.32 -0.24
CA ASP A 85 13.81 14.70 0.36
C ASP A 85 12.60 14.03 -0.32
N ALA A 86 11.44 14.11 0.32
CA ALA A 86 10.22 13.48 -0.20
C ALA A 86 9.82 14.00 -1.59
N GLY A 87 10.10 15.27 -1.90
CA GLY A 87 9.77 15.86 -3.19
C GLY A 87 10.64 15.30 -4.30
N ASP A 88 11.95 15.25 -4.07
CA ASP A 88 12.92 14.68 -5.02
C ASP A 88 12.64 13.19 -5.29
N LEU A 89 12.31 12.42 -4.26
CA LEU A 89 11.95 11.01 -4.38
C LEU A 89 10.64 10.80 -5.14
N GLU A 90 9.62 11.62 -4.88
CA GLU A 90 8.34 11.56 -5.60
C GLU A 90 8.49 11.95 -7.07
N ASP A 91 9.26 13.00 -7.37
CA ASP A 91 9.56 13.40 -8.74
C ASP A 91 10.30 12.29 -9.49
N ARG A 92 11.26 11.64 -8.82
CA ARG A 92 11.99 10.49 -9.41
C ARG A 92 11.09 9.28 -9.63
N ARG A 93 10.21 8.96 -8.68
CA ARG A 93 9.21 7.89 -8.79
C ARG A 93 8.26 8.13 -9.96
N ARG A 94 7.77 9.36 -10.14
CA ARG A 94 6.95 9.76 -11.30
C ARG A 94 7.68 9.63 -12.63
N GLN A 95 8.97 9.97 -12.64
CA GLN A 95 9.80 9.79 -13.82
C GLN A 95 9.90 8.30 -14.20
N PHE A 96 10.08 7.40 -13.23
CA PHE A 96 10.06 5.94 -13.50
C PHE A 96 8.72 5.45 -14.04
N LEU A 97 7.60 5.91 -13.47
CA LEU A 97 6.27 5.59 -14.00
C LEU A 97 6.15 6.01 -15.48
N PHE A 98 6.61 7.21 -15.82
CA PHE A 98 6.58 7.71 -17.19
C PHE A 98 7.52 6.93 -18.13
N ASP A 99 8.78 6.72 -17.73
CA ASP A 99 9.81 6.08 -18.56
C ASP A 99 9.44 4.63 -18.89
N GLU A 100 8.83 3.92 -17.94
CA GLU A 100 8.39 2.53 -18.10
C GLU A 100 6.97 2.41 -18.68
N GLY A 101 6.29 3.54 -18.96
CA GLY A 101 4.94 3.56 -19.52
C GLY A 101 3.87 2.98 -18.59
N LEU A 102 4.05 3.14 -17.28
CA LEU A 102 3.20 2.57 -16.24
C LEU A 102 2.02 3.49 -15.93
N GLU A 103 0.85 2.89 -15.77
CA GLU A 103 -0.38 3.59 -15.40
C GLU A 103 -0.33 3.97 -13.90
N PRO A 104 -0.36 5.26 -13.52
CA PRO A 104 -0.23 5.68 -12.13
C PRO A 104 -1.36 5.25 -11.20
N GLN A 105 -2.55 4.97 -11.77
CA GLN A 105 -3.73 4.57 -10.99
C GLN A 105 -3.74 3.09 -10.61
N LEU A 106 -2.77 2.30 -11.07
CA LEU A 106 -2.60 0.90 -10.68
C LEU A 106 -1.63 0.81 -9.50
N PRO A 107 -2.06 0.32 -8.32
CA PRO A 107 -1.22 0.27 -7.12
C PRO A 107 0.10 -0.48 -7.32
N GLU A 108 0.08 -1.59 -8.06
CA GLU A 108 1.27 -2.39 -8.36
C GLU A 108 2.36 -1.60 -9.10
N ASN A 109 1.99 -0.60 -9.90
CA ASN A 109 2.94 0.25 -10.61
C ASN A 109 3.62 1.23 -9.65
N GLY A 110 2.90 1.71 -8.63
CA GLY A 110 3.48 2.52 -7.56
C GLY A 110 4.57 1.76 -6.80
N VAL A 111 4.28 0.51 -6.42
CA VAL A 111 5.25 -0.39 -5.76
C VAL A 111 6.44 -0.66 -6.67
N TYR A 112 6.21 -0.97 -7.95
CA TYR A 112 7.30 -1.22 -8.89
C TYR A 112 8.20 0.01 -9.08
N ALA A 113 7.64 1.21 -9.13
CA ALA A 113 8.42 2.44 -9.19
C ALA A 113 9.29 2.66 -7.93
N LEU A 114 8.81 2.28 -6.74
CA LEU A 114 9.62 2.28 -5.51
C LEU A 114 10.75 1.24 -5.56
N LEU A 115 10.52 0.07 -6.15
CA LEU A 115 11.57 -0.94 -6.34
C LEU A 115 12.66 -0.46 -7.32
N LEU A 116 12.29 0.26 -8.38
CA LEU A 116 13.24 0.89 -9.31
C LEU A 116 14.09 1.96 -8.63
N LEU A 117 13.46 2.79 -7.79
CA LEU A 117 14.14 3.77 -6.95
C LEU A 117 15.12 3.09 -5.99
N ALA A 118 14.70 2.03 -5.29
CA ALA A 118 15.57 1.27 -4.40
C ALA A 118 16.75 0.61 -5.16
N ARG A 119 16.52 0.14 -6.39
CA ARG A 119 17.57 -0.39 -7.26
C ARG A 119 18.56 0.68 -7.72
N GLU A 120 18.08 1.88 -8.05
CA GLU A 120 18.93 3.03 -8.38
C GLU A 120 19.86 3.39 -7.20
N GLU A 121 19.34 3.30 -5.98
CA GLU A 121 20.10 3.49 -4.74
C GLU A 121 20.99 2.31 -4.33
N GLY A 122 20.98 1.22 -5.11
CA GLY A 122 21.79 0.03 -4.84
C GLY A 122 21.32 -0.79 -3.64
N LEU A 123 20.04 -0.65 -3.23
CA LEU A 123 19.42 -1.37 -2.11
C LEU A 123 18.85 -2.74 -2.52
N VAL A 124 18.68 -2.97 -3.83
CA VAL A 124 18.16 -4.21 -4.40
C VAL A 124 19.16 -4.75 -5.42
N GLU A 125 19.51 -6.03 -5.30
CA GLU A 125 20.36 -6.71 -6.29
C GLU A 125 19.61 -6.88 -7.62
N PRO A 126 20.27 -6.74 -8.78
CA PRO A 126 19.65 -7.05 -10.05
C PRO A 126 19.42 -8.57 -10.17
N ASP A 127 18.21 -8.97 -10.55
CA ASP A 127 17.88 -10.35 -10.96
C ASP A 127 18.76 -10.86 -12.12
#